data_AF-V5H2Z7-F1
#
_entry.id   AF-V5H2Z7-F1
#
_cell.length_a   1.000
_cell.length_b   1.000
_cell.length_c   1.000
_cell.angle_alpha   90.00
_cell.angle_beta   90.00
_cell.angle_gamma   90.00
#
_symmetry.space_group_name_H-M   'P 1'
#
loop_
_entity.id
_entity.type
_entity.pdbx_description
1 polymer ?
#
loop_
_entity_poly.entity_id
_entity_poly.type
_entity_poly.pdbx_seq_one_letter_code
_entity_poly.pdbx_strand_id
1 'polypeptide(L)'
;MGGSIRKDMSAKVTHLIANVSGGDKYQYAATFRVPVMNLHWVHASWEHRHELEFVATLDTFTAEHKLKPFHGARVCFIGFPEEEEKHMTEVLLSNGGAVTNLEDPGCSHVVVDESSVAERPEGSSRAWIVKAEWFWTSVQKETSLEEKEYLFDDYIEQVLSPNARRDSHATTPSSASRRKRKRLHETLSSLVHQQSPALHKRRSSVSDAGLLSVSGSF
;
A
#
# COMPACT_ATOMS: atom_id res chain seq x y z
N MET A 1 1.43 -5.13 35.96
CA MET A 1 1.22 -5.45 34.52
C MET A 1 -0.07 -6.25 34.30
N GLY A 2 -1.21 -5.84 34.90
CA GLY A 2 -2.50 -6.56 34.87
C GLY A 2 -3.20 -6.58 33.50
N GLY A 3 -2.49 -6.98 32.45
CA GLY A 3 -3.01 -7.14 31.10
C GLY A 3 -3.83 -8.43 30.95
N SER A 4 -4.41 -8.59 29.77
CA SER A 4 -5.15 -9.80 29.39
C SER A 4 -4.66 -10.30 28.04
N ILE A 5 -4.68 -11.62 27.84
CA ILE A 5 -4.25 -12.27 26.60
C ILE A 5 -5.49 -12.72 25.83
N ARG A 6 -5.45 -12.56 24.51
CA ARG A 6 -6.51 -13.03 23.60
C ARG A 6 -5.90 -13.98 22.58
N LYS A 7 -6.64 -15.04 22.24
CA LYS A 7 -6.26 -15.97 21.19
C LYS A 7 -6.30 -15.28 19.82
N ASP A 8 -7.36 -14.55 19.53
CA ASP A 8 -7.64 -13.97 18.22
C ASP A 8 -7.48 -12.44 18.24
N MET A 9 -7.12 -11.88 17.08
CA MET A 9 -7.05 -10.43 16.89
C MET A 9 -8.46 -9.83 16.90
N SER A 10 -8.61 -8.69 17.57
CA SER A 10 -9.86 -7.94 17.65
C SER A 10 -9.56 -6.49 18.01
N ALA A 11 -10.56 -5.62 17.89
CA ALA A 11 -10.44 -4.21 18.29
C ALA A 11 -10.08 -3.98 19.77
N LYS A 12 -10.14 -5.02 20.61
CA LYS A 12 -9.74 -4.97 22.04
C LYS A 12 -8.26 -5.32 22.26
N VAL A 13 -7.54 -5.78 21.24
CA VAL A 13 -6.10 -6.06 21.32
C VAL A 13 -5.35 -4.73 21.22
N THR A 14 -4.47 -4.45 22.20
CA THR A 14 -3.69 -3.22 22.24
C THR A 14 -2.29 -3.38 21.68
N HIS A 15 -1.68 -4.56 21.84
CA HIS A 15 -0.34 -4.88 21.36
C HIS A 15 -0.34 -6.32 20.87
N LEU A 16 0.38 -6.57 19.78
CA LEU A 16 0.68 -7.92 19.30
C LEU A 16 2.11 -8.27 19.74
N ILE A 17 2.29 -9.40 20.42
CA ILE A 17 3.63 -9.96 20.64
C ILE A 17 3.91 -10.97 19.52
N ALA A 18 4.97 -10.76 18.76
CA ALA A 18 5.32 -11.63 17.64
C ALA A 18 6.82 -11.97 17.63
N ASN A 19 7.13 -13.17 17.15
CA ASN A 19 8.49 -13.67 16.99
C ASN A 19 8.93 -13.74 15.51
N VAL A 20 8.00 -13.43 14.59
CA VAL A 20 8.26 -13.33 13.16
C VAL A 20 7.39 -12.19 12.63
N SER A 21 7.94 -11.40 11.73
CA SER A 21 7.24 -10.29 11.08
C SER A 21 6.45 -10.76 9.86
N GLY A 22 5.41 -11.56 10.10
CA GLY A 22 4.56 -12.11 9.04
C GLY A 22 3.32 -12.86 9.55
N GLY A 23 2.45 -13.24 8.63
CA GLY A 23 1.18 -13.94 8.88
C GLY A 23 -0.01 -13.05 9.24
N ASP A 24 -1.20 -13.64 9.27
CA ASP A 24 -2.48 -12.90 9.32
C ASP A 24 -2.61 -11.95 10.51
N LYS A 25 -2.12 -12.33 11.70
CA LYS A 25 -2.18 -11.47 12.89
C LYS A 25 -1.25 -10.26 12.76
N TYR A 26 -0.07 -10.46 12.16
CA TYR A 26 0.87 -9.38 11.88
C TYR A 26 0.28 -8.41 10.86
N GLN A 27 -0.28 -8.92 9.76
CA GLN A 27 -0.91 -8.08 8.73
C GLN A 27 -2.12 -7.30 9.26
N TYR A 28 -2.94 -7.93 10.12
CA TYR A 28 -3.99 -7.22 10.85
C TYR A 28 -3.40 -6.09 11.70
N ALA A 29 -2.36 -6.38 12.49
CA ALA A 29 -1.74 -5.38 13.36
C ALA A 29 -1.15 -4.21 12.56
N ALA A 30 -0.47 -4.48 11.45
CA ALA A 30 0.07 -3.47 10.55
C ALA A 30 -1.05 -2.58 9.96
N THR A 31 -2.14 -3.19 9.49
CA THR A 31 -3.29 -2.48 8.87
C THR A 31 -4.00 -1.57 9.87
N PHE A 32 -4.25 -2.06 11.08
CA PHE A 32 -4.96 -1.31 12.13
C PHE A 32 -4.03 -0.52 13.06
N ARG A 33 -2.73 -0.43 12.72
CA ARG A 33 -1.70 0.27 13.50
C ARG A 33 -1.64 -0.17 14.97
N VAL A 34 -1.89 -1.46 15.21
CA VAL A 34 -1.65 -2.09 16.51
C VAL A 34 -0.14 -2.31 16.63
N PRO A 35 0.53 -1.77 17.67
CA PRO A 35 1.96 -1.99 17.87
C PRO A 35 2.31 -3.47 17.91
N VAL A 36 3.31 -3.86 17.11
CA VAL A 36 3.88 -5.20 17.11
C VAL A 36 5.18 -5.16 17.88
N MET A 37 5.23 -5.89 18.98
CA MET A 37 6.33 -5.91 19.94
C MET A 37 7.06 -7.24 19.87
N ASN A 38 8.37 -7.20 20.11
CA ASN A 38 9.15 -8.40 20.35
C ASN A 38 8.84 -8.98 21.75
N LEU A 39 9.24 -10.23 21.99
CA LEU A 39 9.04 -10.90 23.29
C LEU A 39 9.76 -10.18 24.45
N HIS A 40 10.90 -9.54 24.18
CA HIS A 40 11.69 -8.84 25.20
C HIS A 40 10.92 -7.69 25.84
N TRP A 41 9.97 -7.07 25.12
CA TRP A 41 9.08 -6.04 25.69
C TRP A 41 8.39 -6.50 26.97
N VAL A 42 7.89 -7.74 27.01
CA VAL A 42 7.21 -8.30 28.18
C VAL A 42 8.19 -8.54 29.33
N HIS A 43 9.37 -9.06 29.02
CA HIS A 43 10.41 -9.34 30.02
C HIS A 43 10.95 -8.04 30.62
N ALA A 44 11.34 -7.07 29.80
CA ALA A 44 11.80 -5.76 30.25
C ALA A 44 10.71 -5.03 31.05
N SER A 45 9.44 -5.10 30.60
CA SER A 45 8.32 -4.53 31.37
C SER A 45 8.20 -5.12 32.77
N TRP A 46 8.50 -6.41 32.91
CA TRP A 46 8.48 -7.08 34.21
C TRP A 46 9.66 -6.64 35.08
N GLU A 47 10.83 -6.41 34.50
CA GLU A 47 12.01 -5.94 35.23
C GLU A 47 11.75 -4.56 35.84
N HIS A 48 11.19 -3.63 35.07
CA HIS A 48 10.86 -2.27 35.50
C HIS A 48 9.57 -2.15 36.33
N ARG A 49 8.90 -3.26 36.70
CA ARG A 49 7.56 -3.26 37.33
C ARG A 49 7.42 -2.50 38.66
N HIS A 50 8.53 -2.24 39.35
CA HIS A 50 8.56 -1.56 40.65
C HIS A 50 8.96 -0.09 40.55
N GLU A 51 9.28 0.38 39.34
CA GLU A 51 9.57 1.78 39.10
C GLU A 51 8.27 2.58 39.07
N LEU A 52 8.17 3.61 39.90
CA LEU A 52 6.94 4.35 40.13
C LEU A 52 6.40 5.04 38.86
N GLU A 53 7.28 5.51 38.00
CA GLU A 53 6.94 6.24 36.77
C GLU A 53 6.90 5.36 35.53
N PHE A 54 7.23 4.07 35.66
CA PHE A 54 7.31 3.17 34.51
C PHE A 54 5.91 2.71 34.07
N VAL A 55 5.66 2.87 32.77
CA VAL A 55 4.51 2.28 32.10
C VAL A 55 5.00 1.60 30.81
N ALA A 56 4.65 0.33 30.62
CA ALA A 56 5.08 -0.46 29.46
C ALA A 56 4.60 0.12 28.10
N THR A 57 3.64 1.06 28.12
CA THR A 57 3.10 1.76 26.95
C THR A 57 3.72 3.14 26.74
N LEU A 58 4.80 3.49 27.44
CA LEU A 58 5.56 4.70 27.14
C LEU A 58 6.10 4.63 25.72
N ASP A 59 5.97 5.71 24.95
CA ASP A 59 6.35 5.74 23.54
C ASP A 59 7.83 5.39 23.32
N THR A 60 8.71 5.89 24.19
CA THR A 60 10.15 5.59 24.13
C THR A 60 10.44 4.11 24.34
N PHE A 61 9.84 3.51 25.36
CA PHE A 61 10.00 2.09 25.68
C PHE A 61 9.37 1.19 24.61
N THR A 62 8.23 1.60 24.07
CA THR A 62 7.52 0.91 22.97
C THR A 62 8.34 0.98 21.67
N ALA A 63 8.93 2.12 21.35
CA ALA A 63 9.77 2.26 20.15
C ALA A 63 11.00 1.34 20.20
N GLU A 64 11.64 1.22 21.35
CA GLU A 64 12.82 0.37 21.56
C GLU A 64 12.53 -1.13 21.33
N HIS A 65 11.34 -1.58 21.74
CA HIS A 65 10.97 -3.00 21.66
C HIS A 65 10.04 -3.34 20.48
N LYS A 66 9.82 -2.39 19.57
CA LYS A 66 9.06 -2.61 18.34
C LYS A 66 9.73 -3.72 17.51
N LEU A 67 8.92 -4.64 16.99
CA LEU A 67 9.43 -5.73 16.17
C LEU A 67 9.91 -5.15 14.82
N LYS A 68 11.17 -5.43 14.48
CA LYS A 68 11.77 -4.98 13.22
C LYS A 68 11.10 -5.65 12.01
N PRO A 69 11.04 -4.99 10.84
CA PRO A 69 10.26 -5.47 9.70
C PRO A 69 10.71 -6.84 9.19
N PHE A 70 11.98 -7.21 9.31
CA PHE A 70 12.47 -8.51 8.84
C PHE A 70 12.79 -9.50 9.96
N HIS A 71 12.30 -9.27 11.19
CA HIS A 71 12.54 -10.17 12.29
C HIS A 71 12.04 -11.60 11.99
N GLY A 72 12.94 -12.57 12.06
CA GLY A 72 12.67 -13.97 11.73
C GLY A 72 12.60 -14.28 10.22
N ALA A 73 12.80 -13.28 9.35
CA ALA A 73 12.88 -13.51 7.91
C ALA A 73 14.30 -13.95 7.50
N ARG A 74 14.36 -14.92 6.59
CA ARG A 74 15.59 -15.39 5.94
C ARG A 74 15.44 -15.11 4.45
N VAL A 75 16.25 -14.21 3.94
CA VAL A 75 16.07 -13.61 2.62
C VAL A 75 17.26 -13.94 1.72
N CYS A 76 16.97 -14.39 0.51
CA CYS A 76 17.93 -14.57 -0.58
C CYS A 76 17.70 -13.47 -1.62
N PHE A 77 18.77 -12.85 -2.13
CA PHE A 77 18.72 -11.84 -3.19
C PHE A 77 19.19 -12.46 -4.51
N ILE A 78 18.49 -12.19 -5.61
CA ILE A 78 18.82 -12.74 -6.94
C ILE A 78 18.68 -11.65 -8.01
N GLY A 79 19.68 -11.56 -8.89
CA GLY A 79 19.66 -10.67 -10.05
C GLY A 79 20.24 -9.28 -9.80
N PHE A 80 20.78 -9.01 -8.61
CA PHE A 80 21.37 -7.72 -8.27
C PHE A 80 22.89 -7.70 -8.53
N PRO A 81 23.46 -6.55 -8.92
CA PRO A 81 24.91 -6.35 -8.91
C PRO A 81 25.50 -6.55 -7.51
N GLU A 82 26.76 -7.02 -7.42
CA GLU A 82 27.43 -7.33 -6.14
C GLU A 82 27.40 -6.17 -5.13
N GLU A 83 27.60 -4.93 -5.59
CA GLU A 83 27.58 -3.74 -4.74
C GLU A 83 26.18 -3.47 -4.17
N GLU A 84 25.14 -3.66 -4.97
CA GLU A 84 23.75 -3.48 -4.55
C GLU A 84 23.33 -4.60 -3.60
N GLU A 85 23.64 -5.86 -3.91
CA GLU A 85 23.35 -7.01 -3.05
C GLU A 85 24.00 -6.85 -1.68
N LYS A 86 25.25 -6.37 -1.64
CA LYS A 86 25.95 -6.06 -0.39
C LYS A 86 25.20 -4.99 0.41
N HIS A 87 24.76 -3.92 -0.23
CA HIS A 87 23.98 -2.88 0.45
C HIS A 87 22.64 -3.41 0.98
N MET A 88 21.91 -4.18 0.17
CA MET A 88 20.65 -4.83 0.57
C MET A 88 20.85 -5.76 1.76
N THR A 89 21.95 -6.50 1.78
CA THR A 89 22.36 -7.36 2.91
C THR A 89 22.56 -6.54 4.19
N GLU A 90 23.31 -5.44 4.14
CA GLU A 90 23.54 -4.57 5.31
C GLU A 90 22.21 -3.99 5.84
N VAL A 91 21.33 -3.56 4.95
CA VAL A 91 19.99 -3.04 5.28
C VAL A 91 19.12 -4.13 5.92
N LEU A 92 19.12 -5.35 5.36
CA LEU A 92 18.36 -6.49 5.89
C LEU A 92 18.78 -6.83 7.31
N LEU A 93 20.09 -6.95 7.55
CA LEU A 93 20.65 -7.27 8.87
C LEU A 93 20.31 -6.19 9.90
N SER A 94 20.43 -4.92 9.51
CA SER A 94 20.06 -3.77 10.36
C SER A 94 18.58 -3.78 10.75
N ASN A 95 17.74 -4.32 9.86
CA ASN A 95 16.29 -4.48 10.02
C ASN A 95 15.87 -5.86 10.57
N GLY A 96 16.80 -6.60 11.16
CA GLY A 96 16.53 -7.81 11.94
C GLY A 96 16.29 -9.08 11.12
N GLY A 97 16.52 -9.04 9.82
CA GLY A 97 16.51 -10.23 8.97
C GLY A 97 17.86 -10.93 8.90
N ALA A 98 17.89 -12.08 8.24
CA ALA A 98 19.11 -12.83 7.98
C ALA A 98 19.24 -13.13 6.48
N VAL A 99 20.45 -12.99 5.94
CA VAL A 99 20.74 -13.43 4.57
C VAL A 99 20.78 -14.95 4.52
N THR A 100 20.30 -15.51 3.42
CA THR A 100 20.39 -16.93 3.12
C THR A 100 20.54 -17.17 1.62
N ASN A 101 20.62 -18.44 1.21
CA ASN A 101 20.70 -18.85 -0.18
C ASN A 101 19.42 -19.57 -0.64
N LEU A 102 19.31 -19.83 -1.94
CA LEU A 102 18.13 -20.41 -2.57
C LEU A 102 17.89 -21.89 -2.18
N GLU A 103 18.96 -22.59 -1.82
CA GLU A 103 18.96 -24.01 -1.44
C GLU A 103 18.55 -24.25 0.03
N ASP A 104 18.60 -23.21 0.84
CA ASP A 104 18.29 -23.30 2.26
C ASP A 104 16.79 -23.57 2.49
N PRO A 105 16.43 -24.70 3.15
CA PRO A 105 15.04 -25.05 3.42
C PRO A 105 14.31 -24.04 4.32
N GLY A 106 15.06 -23.25 5.09
CA GLY A 106 14.51 -22.21 5.94
C GLY A 106 14.42 -20.84 5.27
N CYS A 107 14.74 -20.72 3.99
CA CYS A 107 14.55 -19.49 3.23
C CYS A 107 13.07 -19.13 3.20
N SER A 108 12.74 -17.93 3.68
CA SER A 108 11.35 -17.44 3.71
C SER A 108 11.02 -16.54 2.54
N HIS A 109 12.00 -15.80 2.02
CA HIS A 109 11.80 -14.88 0.89
C HIS A 109 12.97 -14.96 -0.08
N VAL A 110 12.64 -14.94 -1.37
CA VAL A 110 13.58 -14.71 -2.47
C VAL A 110 13.20 -13.38 -3.10
N VAL A 111 14.04 -12.37 -2.93
CA VAL A 111 13.86 -11.05 -3.51
C VAL A 111 14.59 -11.02 -4.84
N VAL A 112 13.87 -10.66 -5.90
CA VAL A 112 14.35 -10.74 -7.28
C VAL A 112 14.40 -9.35 -7.92
N ASP A 113 15.47 -9.06 -8.66
CA ASP A 113 15.49 -7.97 -9.63
C ASP A 113 14.78 -8.42 -10.91
N GLU A 114 13.54 -7.94 -11.09
CA GLU A 114 12.72 -8.24 -12.26
C GLU A 114 13.31 -7.76 -13.59
N SER A 115 14.28 -6.82 -13.57
CA SER A 115 14.93 -6.34 -14.80
C SER A 115 16.04 -7.25 -15.30
N SER A 116 16.63 -8.04 -14.39
CA SER A 116 17.77 -8.92 -14.67
C SER A 116 17.36 -10.39 -14.79
N VAL A 117 16.26 -10.79 -14.16
CA VAL A 117 15.79 -12.17 -14.11
C VAL A 117 14.57 -12.36 -15.00
N ALA A 118 14.68 -13.23 -16.00
CA ALA A 118 13.60 -13.50 -16.97
C ALA A 118 12.66 -14.64 -16.56
N GLU A 119 13.13 -15.55 -15.71
CA GLU A 119 12.43 -16.78 -15.33
C GLU A 119 12.41 -16.95 -13.81
N ARG A 120 11.41 -17.66 -13.30
CA ARG A 120 11.26 -17.91 -11.87
C ARG A 120 12.48 -18.68 -11.33
N PRO A 121 13.17 -18.21 -10.28
CA PRO A 121 14.26 -18.95 -9.67
C PRO A 121 13.79 -20.32 -9.12
N GLU A 122 14.52 -21.38 -9.44
CA GLU A 122 14.26 -22.73 -8.93
C GLU A 122 14.87 -22.90 -7.54
N GLY A 123 14.05 -23.12 -6.52
CA GLY A 123 14.52 -23.18 -5.13
C GLY A 123 13.48 -23.70 -4.15
N SER A 124 13.59 -23.26 -2.89
CA SER A 124 12.62 -23.59 -1.84
C SER A 124 11.18 -23.33 -2.29
N SER A 125 10.38 -24.39 -2.40
CA SER A 125 8.96 -24.32 -2.79
C SER A 125 8.07 -23.59 -1.78
N ARG A 126 8.62 -23.28 -0.60
CA ARG A 126 7.90 -22.62 0.50
C ARG A 126 8.26 -21.14 0.63
N ALA A 127 9.31 -20.67 -0.05
CA ALA A 127 9.71 -19.29 0.00
C ALA A 127 8.79 -18.42 -0.87
N TRP A 128 8.49 -17.22 -0.41
CA TRP A 128 7.84 -16.20 -1.23
C TRP A 128 8.85 -15.65 -2.24
N ILE A 129 8.53 -15.68 -3.52
CA ILE A 129 9.34 -15.05 -4.56
C ILE A 129 8.73 -13.70 -4.87
N VAL A 130 9.41 -12.64 -4.46
CA VAL A 130 8.91 -11.26 -4.47
C VAL A 130 9.85 -10.32 -5.23
N LYS A 131 9.28 -9.25 -5.76
CA LYS A 131 10.03 -8.15 -6.39
C LYS A 131 10.87 -7.37 -5.38
N ALA A 132 11.90 -6.67 -5.85
CA ALA A 132 12.71 -5.74 -5.07
C ALA A 132 11.87 -4.68 -4.32
N GLU A 133 10.75 -4.28 -4.91
CA GLU A 133 9.79 -3.32 -4.35
C GLU A 133 9.27 -3.73 -2.96
N TRP A 134 9.03 -5.02 -2.72
CA TRP A 134 8.59 -5.52 -1.41
C TRP A 134 9.59 -5.18 -0.32
N PHE A 135 10.88 -5.41 -0.59
CA PHE A 135 11.97 -5.19 0.36
C PHE A 135 12.09 -3.71 0.70
N TRP A 136 12.23 -2.86 -0.32
CA TRP A 136 12.44 -1.42 -0.10
C TRP A 136 11.22 -0.72 0.50
N THR A 137 10.01 -1.10 0.09
CA THR A 137 8.79 -0.53 0.66
C THR A 137 8.60 -1.00 2.11
N SER A 138 8.98 -2.24 2.45
CA SER A 138 8.94 -2.74 3.82
C SER A 138 9.94 -2.00 4.73
N VAL A 139 11.14 -1.71 4.23
CA VAL A 139 12.13 -0.87 4.93
C VAL A 139 11.57 0.53 5.14
N GLN A 140 11.07 1.17 4.09
CA GLN A 140 10.57 2.54 4.13
C GLN A 140 9.39 2.71 5.11
N LYS A 141 8.48 1.73 5.15
CA LYS A 141 7.31 1.75 6.04
C LYS A 141 7.61 1.19 7.44
N GLU A 142 8.83 0.71 7.67
CA GLU A 142 9.25 0.02 8.90
C GLU A 142 8.28 -1.11 9.33
N THR A 143 7.75 -1.84 8.36
CA THR A 143 6.82 -2.97 8.57
C THR A 143 7.00 -3.99 7.46
N SER A 144 6.88 -5.27 7.79
CA SER A 144 6.81 -6.32 6.76
C SER A 144 5.51 -6.18 5.98
N LEU A 145 5.58 -6.11 4.66
CA LEU A 145 4.40 -6.03 3.80
C LEU A 145 3.88 -7.42 3.43
N GLU A 146 2.59 -7.48 3.09
CA GLU A 146 1.99 -8.72 2.57
C GLU A 146 2.63 -9.08 1.23
N GLU A 147 3.13 -10.30 1.14
CA GLU A 147 3.95 -10.78 0.03
C GLU A 147 3.14 -10.93 -1.26
N LYS A 148 1.83 -11.21 -1.13
CA LYS A 148 0.92 -11.45 -2.26
C LYS A 148 0.84 -10.30 -3.25
N GLU A 149 0.98 -9.06 -2.80
CA GLU A 149 0.91 -7.88 -3.68
C GLU A 149 2.20 -7.64 -4.48
N TYR A 150 3.26 -8.40 -4.18
CA TYR A 150 4.60 -8.19 -4.70
C TYR A 150 5.19 -9.44 -5.34
N LEU A 151 4.37 -10.46 -5.63
CA LEU A 151 4.84 -11.71 -6.21
C LEU A 151 5.51 -11.47 -7.57
N PHE A 152 6.64 -12.15 -7.78
CA PHE A 152 7.35 -12.11 -9.05
C PHE A 152 6.60 -12.86 -10.16
N ASP A 153 5.80 -13.88 -9.81
CA ASP A 153 4.97 -14.60 -10.78
C ASP A 153 3.97 -13.66 -11.49
N ASP A 154 3.32 -12.76 -10.74
CA ASP A 154 2.39 -11.78 -11.28
C ASP A 154 3.07 -10.86 -12.31
N TYR A 155 4.36 -10.57 -12.13
CA TYR A 155 5.15 -9.81 -13.09
C TYR A 155 5.42 -10.63 -14.36
N ILE A 156 5.88 -11.88 -14.21
CA ILE A 156 6.15 -12.78 -15.35
C ILE A 156 4.88 -12.95 -16.19
N GLU A 157 3.73 -13.22 -15.57
CA GLU A 157 2.46 -13.38 -16.28
C GLU A 157 2.07 -12.11 -17.08
N GLN A 158 2.29 -10.93 -16.51
CA GLN A 158 2.01 -9.66 -17.18
C GLN A 158 2.92 -9.41 -18.39
N VAL A 159 4.21 -9.78 -18.30
CA VAL A 159 5.18 -9.59 -19.38
C VAL A 159 5.00 -10.62 -20.48
N LEU A 160 4.71 -11.87 -20.14
CA LEU A 160 4.52 -12.97 -21.10
C LEU A 160 3.12 -12.99 -21.73
N SER A 161 2.10 -12.40 -21.10
CA SER A 161 0.75 -12.24 -21.66
C SER A 161 0.30 -10.77 -21.71
N PRO A 162 0.87 -9.95 -22.63
CA PRO A 162 0.43 -8.56 -22.83
C PRO A 162 -1.05 -8.42 -23.21
N ASN A 163 -1.68 -9.49 -23.71
CA ASN A 163 -3.05 -9.52 -24.21
C ASN A 163 -4.13 -9.64 -23.12
N ALA A 164 -3.78 -9.93 -21.85
CA ALA A 164 -4.76 -10.04 -20.77
C ALA A 164 -5.41 -8.69 -20.37
N ARG A 165 -4.80 -7.56 -20.78
CA ARG A 165 -5.37 -6.21 -20.55
C ARG A 165 -6.58 -5.86 -21.44
N ARG A 166 -7.10 -6.78 -22.26
CA ARG A 166 -8.31 -6.50 -23.06
C ARG A 166 -9.62 -6.95 -22.43
N ASP A 167 -9.64 -7.76 -21.37
CA ASP A 167 -10.91 -8.34 -20.88
C ASP A 167 -11.20 -8.27 -19.37
N SER A 168 -10.52 -7.40 -18.62
CA SER A 168 -10.84 -7.17 -17.20
C SER A 168 -11.03 -5.69 -16.87
N HIS A 169 -11.86 -5.00 -17.66
CA HIS A 169 -12.72 -3.89 -17.21
C HIS A 169 -13.77 -3.57 -18.29
N ALA A 170 -14.67 -4.54 -18.53
CA ALA A 170 -15.92 -4.32 -19.23
C ALA A 170 -17.11 -4.60 -18.29
N THR A 171 -17.13 -3.97 -17.11
CA THR A 171 -18.42 -3.61 -16.52
C THR A 171 -18.96 -2.43 -17.33
N THR A 172 -19.80 -2.72 -18.31
CA THR A 172 -20.67 -1.75 -18.95
C THR A 172 -21.75 -1.32 -17.94
N PRO A 173 -21.86 -0.02 -17.58
CA PRO A 173 -23.16 0.54 -17.30
C PRO A 173 -23.72 1.03 -18.63
N SER A 174 -24.89 0.47 -18.97
CA SER A 174 -25.94 1.03 -19.82
C SER A 174 -25.58 2.33 -20.58
N SER A 175 -25.65 2.22 -21.90
CA SER A 175 -25.97 3.30 -22.84
C SER A 175 -26.92 4.34 -22.23
N ALA A 176 -26.44 5.58 -22.00
CA ALA A 176 -27.21 6.85 -22.06
C ALA A 176 -26.49 8.10 -21.46
N SER A 177 -25.19 8.34 -21.67
CA SER A 177 -24.62 9.63 -21.20
C SER A 177 -23.43 10.24 -21.99
N ARG A 178 -22.99 9.64 -23.11
CA ARG A 178 -21.84 10.18 -23.89
C ARG A 178 -22.19 11.10 -25.06
N ARG A 179 -23.47 11.42 -25.29
CA ARG A 179 -23.86 12.38 -26.35
C ARG A 179 -23.83 13.87 -25.93
N LYS A 180 -23.51 14.20 -24.67
CA LYS A 180 -23.65 15.59 -24.17
C LYS A 180 -22.35 16.39 -23.99
N ARG A 181 -21.16 15.79 -24.13
CA ARG A 181 -19.87 16.50 -23.96
C ARG A 181 -19.06 16.75 -25.24
N LYS A 182 -19.56 16.36 -26.42
CA LYS A 182 -18.94 16.71 -27.71
C LYS A 182 -19.57 17.95 -28.39
N ARG A 183 -20.69 18.44 -27.87
CA ARG A 183 -21.38 19.65 -28.39
C ARG A 183 -20.93 20.97 -27.78
N LEU A 184 -20.03 20.94 -26.79
CA LEU A 184 -19.57 22.14 -26.06
C LEU A 184 -18.18 22.62 -26.50
N HIS A 185 -17.45 21.86 -27.33
CA HIS A 185 -16.13 22.25 -27.84
C HIS A 185 -16.19 22.84 -29.26
N GLU A 186 -17.29 22.64 -30.00
CA GLU A 186 -17.52 23.30 -31.30
C GLU A 186 -18.06 24.73 -31.15
N THR A 187 -18.60 25.11 -29.99
CA THR A 187 -19.22 26.44 -29.79
C THR A 187 -18.24 27.52 -29.31
N LEU A 188 -16.99 27.17 -28.98
CA LEU A 188 -15.96 28.13 -28.56
C LEU A 188 -14.89 28.42 -29.63
N SER A 189 -14.90 27.71 -30.76
CA SER A 189 -13.88 27.86 -31.81
C SER A 189 -14.34 28.72 -33.01
N SER A 190 -15.53 29.32 -32.97
CA SER A 190 -16.02 30.22 -34.04
C SER A 190 -16.04 31.71 -33.66
N LEU A 191 -15.39 32.11 -32.56
CA LEU A 191 -15.35 33.50 -32.08
C LEU A 191 -14.02 34.23 -32.37
N VAL A 192 -13.17 33.66 -33.23
CA VAL A 192 -11.94 34.32 -33.67
C VAL A 192 -11.89 34.24 -35.20
N HIS A 193 -12.15 35.38 -35.84
CA HIS A 193 -12.24 35.66 -37.29
C HIS A 193 -13.67 35.75 -37.84
N GLN A 194 -14.23 36.96 -37.89
CA GLN A 194 -14.32 37.72 -39.15
C GLN A 194 -14.92 39.12 -38.93
N GLN A 195 -14.28 40.11 -39.55
CA GLN A 195 -14.73 41.49 -39.68
C GLN A 195 -15.90 41.59 -40.68
N SER A 196 -16.95 42.34 -40.29
CA SER A 196 -17.85 43.30 -41.00
C SER A 196 -18.21 43.16 -42.50
N PRO A 197 -19.31 43.78 -43.04
CA PRO A 197 -20.39 44.59 -42.42
C PRO A 197 -21.85 44.28 -42.91
N ALA A 198 -22.79 45.02 -42.31
CA ALA A 198 -24.02 45.58 -42.90
C ALA A 198 -25.38 44.84 -42.75
N LEU A 199 -26.30 45.60 -42.13
CA LEU A 199 -27.73 45.77 -42.40
C LEU A 199 -28.64 44.53 -42.35
N HIS A 200 -29.53 44.47 -41.34
CA HIS A 200 -30.96 44.74 -41.54
C HIS A 200 -31.75 44.78 -40.21
N LYS A 201 -32.83 45.57 -40.27
CA LYS A 201 -33.74 46.10 -39.27
C LYS A 201 -34.54 45.09 -38.43
N ARG A 202 -35.00 45.62 -37.28
CA ARG A 202 -36.30 45.39 -36.57
C ARG A 202 -36.39 44.11 -35.71
N ARG A 203 -36.99 44.08 -34.52
CA ARG A 203 -37.91 44.98 -33.81
C ARG A 203 -37.85 44.67 -32.31
N SER A 204 -38.02 45.70 -31.48
CA SER A 204 -38.09 45.66 -30.02
C SER A 204 -39.45 45.22 -29.47
N SER A 205 -39.47 44.55 -28.32
CA SER A 205 -40.39 44.88 -27.22
C SER A 205 -39.88 44.28 -25.91
N VAL A 206 -39.46 45.17 -25.02
CA VAL A 206 -39.16 44.92 -23.60
C VAL A 206 -40.42 45.32 -22.84
N SER A 207 -40.88 44.50 -21.91
CA SER A 207 -41.87 44.94 -20.91
C SER A 207 -41.56 44.24 -19.60
N ASP A 208 -40.85 45.01 -18.78
CA ASP A 208 -41.11 45.31 -17.38
C ASP A 208 -41.37 44.19 -16.38
N ALA A 209 -40.51 44.17 -15.37
CA ALA A 209 -40.58 43.35 -14.18
C ALA A 209 -41.06 44.23 -13.01
N GLY A 210 -42.23 43.91 -12.51
CA GLY A 210 -42.69 44.19 -11.15
C GLY A 210 -43.69 43.08 -10.81
N LEU A 211 -43.90 42.63 -9.58
CA LEU A 211 -43.44 43.03 -8.27
C LEU A 211 -44.10 41.99 -7.33
N LEU A 212 -43.48 41.74 -6.17
CA LEU A 212 -44.10 41.26 -4.93
C LEU A 212 -44.38 39.75 -4.71
N SER A 213 -43.63 39.27 -3.72
CA SER A 213 -43.91 38.24 -2.72
C SER A 213 -45.33 38.29 -2.15
N VAL A 214 -45.92 37.13 -1.82
CA VAL A 214 -46.67 36.93 -0.56
C VAL A 214 -46.66 35.45 -0.17
N SER A 215 -46.27 35.17 1.07
CA SER A 215 -46.50 33.92 1.81
C SER A 215 -47.92 33.92 2.39
N GLY A 216 -48.61 32.78 2.42
CA GLY A 216 -49.86 32.67 3.16
C GLY A 216 -50.28 31.22 3.38
N SER A 217 -50.20 30.79 4.63
CA SER A 217 -50.90 29.62 5.16
C SER A 217 -52.00 30.11 6.10
N PHE A 218 -53.12 29.37 6.08
CA PHE A 218 -54.41 29.55 6.75
C PHE A 218 -55.43 30.45 6.06
#